data_AF-A0A356W151-F1
#
_entry.id   AF-A0A356W151-F1
#
_cell.length_a   1.000
_cell.length_b   1.000
_cell.length_c   1.000
_cell.angle_alpha   90.00
_cell.angle_beta   90.00
_cell.angle_gamma   90.00
#
_symmetry.space_group_name_H-M   'P 1'
#
loop_
_entity.id
_entity.type
_entity.pdbx_description
1 polymer ?
#
loop_
_entity_poly.entity_id
_entity_poly.type
_entity_poly.pdbx_seq_one_letter_code
_entity_poly.pdbx_strand_id
1 'polypeptide(L)' 'MTRLIAFNKPFNVLSQFTDKGTLASTRETLSDYLAVPRVYPAGRLDR' A
#
# COMPACT_ATOMS: atom_id res chain seq x y z
N MET A 1 -10.76 -17.47 8.30
CA MET A 1 -11.64 -16.29 8.15
C MET A 1 -11.12 -15.46 7.00
N THR A 2 -11.95 -15.22 5.99
CA THR A 2 -11.59 -14.35 4.85
C THR A 2 -11.78 -12.89 5.25
N ARG A 3 -10.83 -12.03 4.89
CA ARG A 3 -10.89 -10.59 5.17
C ARG A 3 -10.73 -9.80 3.87
N LEU A 4 -11.72 -8.97 3.56
CA LEU A 4 -11.72 -8.07 2.41
C LEU A 4 -11.76 -6.62 2.90
N ILE A 5 -10.97 -5.74 2.29
CA ILE A 5 -10.87 -4.33 2.64
C ILE A 5 -11.05 -3.52 1.35
N ALA A 6 -12.06 -2.66 1.33
CA ALA A 6 -12.17 -1.61 0.31
C ALA A 6 -11.33 -0.41 0.79
N PHE A 7 -10.43 0.07 -0.07
CA PHE A 7 -9.54 1.18 0.25
C PHE A 7 -9.53 2.18 -0.90
N ASN A 8 -9.86 3.43 -0.62
CA ASN A 8 -9.75 4.54 -1.57
C ASN A 8 -8.32 5.07 -1.54
N LYS A 9 -7.45 4.52 -2.40
CA LYS A 9 -6.03 4.88 -2.43
C LYS A 9 -5.84 6.33 -2.90
N PRO A 10 -5.15 7.20 -2.12
CA PRO A 10 -4.78 8.52 -2.61
C PRO A 10 -3.86 8.45 -3.83
N PHE A 11 -3.87 9.52 -4.62
CA PHE A 11 -2.94 9.69 -5.74
C PHE A 11 -1.49 9.69 -5.25
N ASN A 12 -0.55 9.21 -6.06
CA ASN A 12 0.88 9.20 -5.77
C ASN A 12 1.32 8.27 -4.61
N VAL A 13 0.46 7.36 -4.15
CA VAL A 13 0.78 6.33 -3.16
C VAL A 13 1.12 5.00 -3.85
N LEU A 14 2.09 4.24 -3.36
CA LEU A 14 2.40 2.92 -3.91
C LEU A 14 1.36 1.87 -3.48
N SER A 15 0.94 1.01 -4.42
CA SER A 15 0.11 -0.18 -4.13
C SER A 15 0.94 -1.33 -3.55
N GLN A 16 1.63 -1.08 -2.43
CA GLN A 16 2.42 -2.06 -1.68
C GLN A 16 2.57 -1.62 -0.22
N PHE A 17 2.90 -2.56 0.67
CA PHE A 17 3.11 -2.29 2.11
C PHE A 17 4.59 -2.13 2.51
N THR A 18 5.51 -2.49 1.62
CA THR A 18 6.95 -2.38 1.88
C THR A 18 7.57 -1.53 0.78
N ASP A 19 8.26 -0.45 1.14
CA ASP A 19 9.09 0.26 0.18
C ASP A 19 10.42 -0.48 0.01
N LYS A 20 10.74 -0.88 -1.23
CA LYS A 20 12.03 -1.49 -1.60
C LYS A 20 12.89 -0.50 -2.41
N GLY A 21 12.44 0.74 -2.54
CA GLY A 21 13.15 1.80 -3.25
C GLY A 21 14.39 2.27 -2.49
N THR A 22 15.44 2.59 -3.25
CA THR A 22 16.67 3.23 -2.78
C THR A 22 16.38 4.41 -1.85
N LEU A 23 17.18 4.52 -0.77
CA LEU A 23 17.15 5.41 0.40
C LEU A 23 16.84 6.92 0.21
N ALA A 24 16.46 7.38 -0.98
CA ALA A 24 16.33 8.78 -1.36
C ALA A 24 14.93 9.20 -1.86
N SER A 25 13.93 8.31 -1.87
CA SER A 25 12.57 8.66 -2.33
C SER A 25 11.54 8.34 -1.25
N THR A 26 10.95 9.37 -0.64
CA THR A 26 9.85 9.27 0.33
C THR A 26 8.55 8.92 -0.41
N ARG A 27 8.40 7.68 -0.88
CA ARG A 27 7.17 7.23 -1.51
C ARG A 27 6.23 6.70 -0.44
N GLU A 28 5.05 7.28 -0.36
CA GLU A 28 4.00 6.76 0.52
C GLU A 28 3.57 5.36 0.06
N THR A 29 3.19 4.54 1.02
CA THR A 29 2.78 3.15 0.85
C THR A 29 1.44 2.91 1.51
N LEU A 30 0.86 1.73 1.31
CA LEU A 30 -0.39 1.36 1.99
C LEU A 30 -0.23 1.28 3.52
N SER A 31 1.00 1.07 4.02
CA SER A 31 1.29 1.01 5.45
C SER A 31 1.05 2.34 6.17
N ASP A 32 1.12 3.46 5.45
CA ASP A 32 0.87 4.80 6.00
C ASP A 32 -0.63 5.05 6.27
N TYR A 33 -1.50 4.28 5.59
CA TYR A 33 -2.96 4.44 5.65
C TYR A 33 -3.70 3.27 6.31
N LEU A 34 -3.09 2.08 6.33
CA LEU A 34 -3.72 0.83 6.78
C LEU A 34 -2.86 0.15 7.85
N ALA A 35 -3.22 0.33 9.13
CA ALA A 35 -2.62 -0.37 10.27
C ALA A 35 -3.14 -1.82 10.40
N VAL A 36 -3.17 -2.56 9.29
CA VAL A 36 -3.71 -3.91 9.20
C VAL A 36 -2.62 -4.88 8.73
N PRO A 37 -2.18 -5.82 9.57
CA PRO A 37 -1.17 -6.79 9.17
C PRO A 37 -1.77 -7.91 8.32
N ARG A 38 -0.89 -8.59 7.57
CA ARG A 38 -1.19 -9.81 6.79
C ARG A 38 -2.28 -9.65 5.72
N VAL A 39 -2.30 -8.49 5.07
CA VAL A 39 -3.11 -8.23 3.88
C VAL A 39 -2.22 -7.77 2.73
N TYR A 40 -2.70 -7.92 1.51
CA TYR A 40 -2.02 -7.49 0.28
C TYR A 40 -3.05 -6.93 -0.70
N PRO A 41 -2.65 -6.05 -1.63
CA PRO A 41 -3.57 -5.53 -2.64
C PRO A 41 -3.90 -6.60 -3.68
N ALA A 42 -5.18 -6.81 -3.94
CA ALA A 42 -5.68 -7.72 -4.98
C ALA A 42 -5.57 -7.07 -6.36
N GLY A 43 -4.35 -7.00 -6.90
CA GLY A 43 -4.00 -6.21 -8.09
C GLY A 43 -3.36 -4.88 -7.71
N ARG A 44 -2.50 -4.33 -8.58
CA ARG A 44 -1.79 -3.07 -8.33
C ARG A 44 -2.46 -1.94 -9.09
N LEU A 45 -2.68 -0.82 -8.39
CA LEU A 45 -2.97 0.46 -9.01
C LEU A 45 -1.68 1.27 -9.09
N ASP A 46 -1.36 1.85 -10.24
CA ASP A 46 -0.15 2.64 -10.39
C ASP A 46 -0.13 3.84 -9.44
N ARG A 47 1.09 4.26 -9.12
CA ARG A 47 1.34 5.42 -8.26
C ARG A 47 0.94 6.69 -8.98
#